data_AF-A0ABD2WY22-F1
#
_entry.id   AF-A0ABD2WY22-F1
#
_cell.length_a   1.000
_cell.length_b   1.000
_cell.length_c   1.000
_cell.angle_alpha   90.00
_cell.angle_beta   90.00
_cell.angle_gamma   90.00
#
_symmetry.space_group_name_H-M   'P 1'
#
loop_
_entity.id
_entity.type
_entity.pdbx_description
1 polymer ?
#
loop_
_entity_poly.entity_id
_entity_poly.type
_entity_poly.pdbx_seq_one_letter_code
_entity_poly.pdbx_strand_id
1 'polypeptide(L)'
;MDDNRLHKYYRNQGFSWRTLVYNYLLTDRYFREIFHFGPYCGPLTAITFLLVLLVLVYTTTSWSIFLVNVKRYNDLRGSVEKKVPTQDSVQQLKPGYVCINKHLMQAGVFLDKTQKVLLKEQMEIDMLNSRMNSIFELLQPSEKSGSKSHRDFYNFDSSLQKTEFI
;
A
#
# COMPACT_ATOMS: atom_id res chain seq x y z
N MET A 1 -34.49 -12.44 -56.16
CA MET A 1 -33.93 -11.37 -57.02
C MET A 1 -32.95 -12.07 -57.95
N ASP A 2 -33.19 -12.10 -59.25
CA ASP A 2 -32.51 -13.02 -60.18
C ASP A 2 -31.04 -12.64 -60.42
N ASP A 3 -30.11 -13.58 -60.18
CA ASP A 3 -28.65 -13.40 -60.29
C ASP A 3 -28.19 -12.83 -61.63
N ASN A 4 -28.80 -13.30 -62.71
CA ASN A 4 -28.45 -12.86 -64.05
C ASN A 4 -28.75 -11.38 -64.28
N ARG A 5 -29.74 -10.81 -63.58
CA ARG A 5 -30.07 -9.38 -63.72
C ARG A 5 -29.04 -8.53 -62.97
N LEU A 6 -28.68 -8.90 -61.73
CA LEU A 6 -27.71 -8.14 -60.94
C LEU A 6 -26.32 -8.18 -61.59
N HIS A 7 -25.89 -9.36 -62.02
CA HIS A 7 -24.64 -9.53 -62.75
C HIS A 7 -24.62 -8.70 -64.05
N LYS A 8 -25.74 -8.62 -64.78
CA LYS A 8 -25.82 -7.81 -66.01
C LYS A 8 -25.69 -6.30 -65.76
N TYR A 9 -26.23 -5.79 -64.65
CA TYR A 9 -26.17 -4.35 -64.32
C TYR A 9 -24.81 -3.89 -63.77
N TYR A 10 -24.09 -4.76 -63.06
CA TYR A 10 -22.85 -4.41 -62.37
C TYR A 10 -21.58 -4.94 -63.06
N ARG A 11 -21.72 -5.64 -64.21
CA ARG A 11 -20.59 -6.09 -65.05
C ARG A 11 -19.84 -4.89 -65.62
N ASN A 12 -18.87 -4.37 -64.88
CA ASN A 12 -17.93 -3.37 -65.36
C ASN A 12 -16.50 -3.87 -65.12
N GLN A 13 -15.65 -3.85 -66.15
CA GLN A 13 -14.33 -4.49 -66.20
C GLN A 13 -13.21 -3.76 -65.41
N GLY A 14 -13.54 -2.94 -64.42
CA GLY A 14 -12.55 -2.13 -63.67
C GLY A 14 -12.80 -2.06 -62.17
N PHE A 15 -11.77 -1.67 -61.41
CA PHE A 15 -11.84 -1.41 -59.97
C PHE A 15 -12.63 -0.11 -59.71
N SER A 16 -13.95 -0.22 -59.70
CA SER A 16 -14.88 0.91 -59.54
C SER A 16 -15.75 0.70 -58.30
N TRP A 17 -16.31 1.78 -57.75
CA TRP A 17 -17.27 1.75 -56.64
C TRP A 17 -18.42 0.74 -56.88
N ARG A 18 -18.83 0.58 -58.14
CA ARG A 18 -19.84 -0.42 -58.55
C ARG A 18 -19.41 -1.86 -58.27
N THR A 19 -18.12 -2.16 -58.37
CA THR A 19 -17.55 -3.49 -58.08
C THR A 19 -17.55 -3.76 -56.58
N LEU A 20 -17.28 -2.76 -55.75
CA LEU A 20 -17.40 -2.88 -54.29
C LEU A 20 -18.85 -3.11 -53.86
N VAL A 21 -19.79 -2.35 -54.43
CA VAL A 21 -21.23 -2.54 -54.18
C VAL A 21 -21.70 -3.92 -54.64
N TYR A 22 -21.21 -4.40 -55.78
CA TYR A 22 -21.51 -5.74 -56.27
C TYR A 22 -20.97 -6.83 -55.33
N ASN A 23 -19.71 -6.73 -54.90
CA ASN A 23 -19.12 -7.68 -53.96
C ASN A 23 -19.82 -7.65 -52.60
N TYR A 24 -20.24 -6.48 -52.12
CA TYR A 24 -21.03 -6.35 -50.89
C TYR A 24 -22.39 -7.03 -51.02
N LEU A 25 -23.15 -6.77 -52.09
CA LEU A 25 -24.46 -7.40 -52.33
C LEU A 25 -24.36 -8.93 -52.51
N LEU A 26 -23.30 -9.40 -53.16
CA LEU A 26 -23.02 -10.83 -53.32
C LEU A 26 -22.70 -11.47 -51.97
N THR A 27 -21.86 -10.83 -51.17
CA THR A 27 -21.47 -11.30 -49.83
C THR A 27 -22.67 -11.30 -48.87
N ASP A 28 -23.52 -10.26 -48.89
CA ASP A 28 -24.76 -10.19 -48.11
C ASP A 28 -25.70 -11.36 -48.43
N ARG A 29 -25.81 -11.74 -49.72
CA ARG A 29 -26.57 -12.93 -50.12
C ARG A 29 -25.96 -14.22 -49.61
N TYR A 30 -24.64 -14.41 -49.75
CA TYR A 30 -23.97 -15.61 -49.23
C TYR A 30 -24.19 -15.76 -47.72
N PHE A 31 -24.12 -14.66 -46.97
CA PHE A 31 -24.44 -14.68 -45.55
C PHE A 31 -25.92 -15.05 -45.30
N ARG A 32 -26.88 -14.50 -46.06
CA ARG A 32 -28.30 -14.88 -45.94
C ARG A 32 -28.53 -16.38 -46.20
N GLU A 33 -27.79 -16.96 -47.13
CA GLU A 33 -27.90 -18.38 -47.50
C GLU A 33 -27.30 -19.31 -46.44
N ILE A 34 -26.08 -19.01 -45.97
CA ILE A 34 -25.39 -19.79 -44.92
C ILE A 34 -26.22 -19.86 -43.63
N PHE A 35 -26.89 -18.76 -43.29
CA PHE A 35 -27.65 -18.68 -42.04
C PHE A 35 -29.18 -18.87 -42.20
N HIS A 36 -29.66 -19.24 -43.41
CA HIS A 36 -31.09 -19.48 -43.69
C HIS A 36 -32.04 -18.36 -43.25
N PHE A 37 -31.64 -17.09 -43.42
CA PHE A 37 -32.48 -15.97 -42.98
C PHE A 37 -33.52 -15.57 -44.05
N GLY A 38 -34.78 -15.45 -43.62
CA GLY A 38 -35.85 -14.91 -44.46
C GLY A 38 -35.60 -13.44 -44.89
N PRO A 39 -36.31 -12.94 -45.91
CA PRO A 39 -36.02 -11.66 -46.58
C PRO A 39 -35.98 -10.42 -45.66
N TYR A 40 -36.64 -10.48 -44.50
CA TYR A 40 -36.71 -9.41 -43.51
C TYR A 40 -35.74 -9.57 -42.31
N CYS A 41 -35.06 -10.71 -42.17
CA CYS A 41 -34.27 -11.03 -40.97
C CYS A 41 -32.75 -10.80 -41.16
N GLY A 42 -32.28 -10.64 -42.40
CA GLY A 42 -30.85 -10.47 -42.75
C GLY A 42 -30.11 -9.30 -42.09
N PRO A 43 -30.67 -8.07 -41.96
CA PRO A 43 -29.91 -6.96 -41.38
C PRO A 43 -29.66 -7.15 -39.87
N LEU A 44 -30.63 -7.68 -39.12
CA LEU A 44 -30.47 -7.97 -37.69
C LEU A 44 -29.36 -8.99 -37.46
N THR A 45 -29.29 -10.00 -38.33
CA THR A 45 -28.36 -11.11 -38.16
C THR A 45 -26.95 -10.74 -38.60
N ALA A 46 -26.82 -9.89 -39.62
CA ALA A 46 -25.55 -9.28 -40.00
C ALA A 46 -25.00 -8.36 -38.88
N ILE A 47 -25.87 -7.60 -38.21
CA ILE A 47 -25.50 -6.78 -37.06
C ILE A 47 -25.04 -7.68 -35.90
N THR A 48 -25.79 -8.74 -35.56
CA THR A 48 -25.36 -9.66 -34.51
C THR A 48 -24.06 -10.37 -34.86
N PHE A 49 -23.84 -10.73 -36.12
CA PHE A 49 -22.60 -11.35 -36.57
C PHE A 49 -21.41 -10.39 -36.46
N LEU A 50 -21.58 -9.12 -36.85
CA LEU A 50 -20.56 -8.09 -36.66
C LEU A 50 -20.23 -7.87 -35.17
N LEU A 51 -21.24 -7.85 -34.30
CA LEU A 51 -21.03 -7.70 -32.86
C LEU A 51 -20.27 -8.91 -32.29
N VAL A 52 -20.60 -10.13 -32.72
CA VAL A 52 -19.88 -11.35 -32.32
C VAL A 52 -18.43 -11.30 -32.79
N LEU A 53 -18.17 -10.88 -34.03
CA LEU A 53 -16.80 -10.71 -34.53
C LEU A 53 -16.02 -9.66 -33.74
N LEU A 54 -16.65 -8.54 -33.38
CA LEU A 54 -16.02 -7.49 -32.57
C LEU A 54 -15.62 -8.06 -31.19
N VAL A 55 -16.54 -8.78 -30.53
CA VAL A 55 -16.26 -9.43 -29.24
C VAL A 55 -15.14 -10.46 -29.37
N LEU A 56 -15.09 -11.26 -30.44
CA LEU A 56 -14.02 -12.23 -30.68
C LEU A 56 -12.66 -11.55 -30.89
N VAL A 57 -12.60 -10.46 -31.66
CA VAL A 57 -11.36 -9.68 -31.83
C VAL A 57 -10.94 -9.03 -30.51
N TYR A 58 -11.88 -8.50 -29.74
CA TYR A 58 -11.58 -7.88 -28.44
C TYR A 58 -11.07 -8.91 -27.42
N THR A 59 -11.69 -10.09 -27.36
CA THR A 59 -11.28 -11.15 -26.42
C THR A 59 -9.91 -11.72 -26.79
N THR A 60 -9.62 -11.93 -28.08
CA THR A 60 -8.31 -12.41 -28.55
C THR A 60 -7.19 -11.39 -28.31
N THR A 61 -7.43 -10.11 -28.61
CA THR A 61 -6.47 -9.04 -28.32
C THR A 61 -6.24 -8.87 -26.82
N SER A 62 -7.31 -8.85 -26.01
CA SER A 62 -7.21 -8.78 -24.55
C SER A 62 -6.44 -9.96 -23.96
N TRP A 63 -6.69 -11.18 -24.46
CA TRP A 63 -5.96 -12.39 -24.05
C TRP A 63 -4.47 -12.31 -24.36
N SER A 64 -4.10 -11.81 -25.55
CA SER A 64 -2.69 -11.64 -25.91
C SER A 64 -1.98 -10.61 -25.03
N ILE A 65 -2.66 -9.50 -24.69
CA ILE A 65 -2.15 -8.46 -23.79
C ILE A 65 -1.98 -9.02 -22.37
N PHE A 66 -2.95 -9.80 -21.90
CA PHE A 66 -2.87 -10.47 -20.60
C PHE A 66 -1.66 -11.41 -20.53
N LEU A 67 -1.42 -12.24 -21.55
CA LEU A 67 -0.26 -13.13 -21.60
C LEU A 67 1.08 -12.36 -21.56
N VAL A 68 1.19 -11.27 -22.31
CA VAL A 68 2.39 -10.42 -22.31
C VAL A 68 2.60 -9.77 -20.94
N ASN A 69 1.53 -9.28 -20.31
CA ASN A 69 1.58 -8.68 -18.99
C ASN A 69 1.95 -9.69 -17.90
N VAL A 70 1.43 -10.92 -17.96
CA VAL A 70 1.81 -12.00 -17.04
C VAL A 70 3.27 -12.37 -17.19
N LYS A 71 3.77 -12.48 -18.43
CA LYS A 71 5.20 -12.73 -18.68
C LYS A 71 6.07 -11.61 -18.09
N ARG A 72 5.73 -10.36 -18.38
CA ARG A 72 6.45 -9.19 -17.85
C ARG A 72 6.39 -9.14 -16.32
N TYR A 73 5.25 -9.46 -15.71
CA TYR A 73 5.10 -9.55 -14.27
C TYR A 73 6.01 -10.63 -13.67
N ASN A 74 6.06 -11.82 -14.27
CA ASN A 74 6.94 -12.90 -13.81
C ASN A 74 8.43 -12.55 -13.96
N ASP A 75 8.83 -11.88 -15.04
CA ASP A 75 10.21 -11.40 -15.23
C ASP A 75 10.59 -10.33 -14.21
N LEU A 76 9.67 -9.40 -13.92
CA LEU A 76 9.84 -8.41 -12.85
C LEU A 76 9.93 -9.11 -11.49
N ARG A 77 9.04 -10.07 -11.21
CA ARG A 77 9.02 -10.84 -9.96
C ARG A 77 10.32 -11.60 -9.76
N GLY A 78 10.84 -12.29 -10.77
CA GLY A 78 12.12 -12.98 -10.69
C GLY A 78 13.30 -12.02 -10.50
N SER A 79 13.22 -10.80 -11.04
CA SER A 79 14.24 -9.76 -10.82
C SER A 79 14.18 -9.15 -9.42
N VAL A 80 12.97 -9.01 -8.87
CA VAL A 80 12.72 -8.55 -7.50
C VAL A 80 13.13 -9.62 -6.50
N GLU A 81 12.84 -10.89 -6.74
CA GLU A 81 13.24 -12.02 -5.88
C GLU A 81 14.76 -12.20 -5.80
N LYS A 82 15.50 -11.78 -6.84
CA LYS A 82 16.98 -11.71 -6.81
C LYS A 82 17.52 -10.51 -6.03
N LYS A 83 16.74 -9.44 -5.84
CA LYS A 83 17.17 -8.18 -5.19
C LYS A 83 16.64 -8.04 -3.77
N VAL A 84 15.46 -8.56 -3.48
CA VAL A 84 14.90 -8.64 -2.15
C VAL A 84 15.61 -9.79 -1.46
N PRO A 85 16.30 -9.56 -0.35
CA PRO A 85 17.04 -10.62 0.29
C PRO A 85 16.03 -11.68 0.75
N THR A 86 16.27 -12.91 0.32
CA THR A 86 15.42 -14.09 0.58
C THR A 86 15.04 -14.15 2.06
N GLN A 87 13.89 -14.74 2.38
CA GLN A 87 13.39 -14.87 3.76
C GLN A 87 14.46 -15.41 4.75
N ASP A 88 15.46 -16.14 4.25
CA ASP A 88 16.62 -16.63 5.00
C ASP A 88 17.49 -15.51 5.60
N SER A 89 17.63 -14.36 4.93
CA SER A 89 18.33 -13.19 5.45
C SER A 89 17.61 -12.58 6.67
N VAL A 90 16.28 -12.57 6.64
CA VAL A 90 15.43 -12.12 7.76
C VAL A 90 15.50 -13.13 8.91
N GLN A 91 15.66 -14.42 8.61
CA GLN A 91 15.88 -15.44 9.64
C GLN A 91 17.24 -15.28 10.34
N GLN A 92 18.28 -14.81 9.65
CA GLN A 92 19.59 -14.52 10.26
C GLN A 92 19.57 -13.28 11.16
N LEU A 93 18.66 -12.33 10.92
CA LEU A 93 18.45 -11.17 11.78
C LEU A 93 17.69 -11.53 13.08
N LYS A 94 16.83 -12.56 13.04
CA LYS A 94 16.02 -13.02 14.19
C LYS A 94 16.81 -13.29 15.48
N PRO A 95 17.95 -14.02 15.47
CA PRO A 95 18.73 -14.23 16.70
C PRO A 95 19.33 -12.92 17.27
N GLY A 96 19.73 -11.98 16.40
CA GLY A 96 20.25 -10.68 16.83
C GLY A 96 19.21 -9.85 17.58
N TYR A 97 17.98 -9.79 17.04
CA TYR A 97 16.87 -9.11 17.70
C TYR A 97 16.48 -9.73 19.05
N VAL A 98 16.52 -11.06 19.17
CA VAL A 98 16.22 -11.75 20.44
C VAL A 98 17.26 -11.41 21.51
N CYS A 99 18.54 -11.38 21.15
CA CYS A 99 19.62 -11.01 22.06
C CYS A 99 19.46 -9.55 22.55
N ILE A 100 19.24 -8.62 21.62
CA ILE A 100 19.03 -7.20 21.93
C ILE A 100 17.82 -7.02 22.85
N ASN A 101 16.70 -7.69 22.56
CA ASN A 101 15.50 -7.60 23.38
C ASN A 101 15.72 -8.13 24.81
N LYS A 102 16.50 -9.21 24.96
CA LYS A 102 16.87 -9.74 26.28
C LYS A 102 17.70 -8.74 27.08
N HIS A 103 18.66 -8.08 26.44
CA HIS A 103 19.48 -7.04 27.08
C HIS A 103 18.66 -5.80 27.45
N LEU A 104 17.72 -5.37 26.59
CA LEU A 104 16.80 -4.27 26.89
C LEU A 104 15.89 -4.59 28.09
N MET A 105 15.33 -5.80 28.13
CA MET A 105 14.48 -6.23 29.24
C MET A 105 15.28 -6.29 30.56
N GLN A 106 16.53 -6.78 30.51
CA GLN A 106 17.43 -6.79 31.66
C GLN A 106 17.79 -5.36 32.11
N ALA A 107 18.07 -4.44 31.18
CA ALA A 107 18.33 -3.03 31.48
C ALA A 107 17.13 -2.35 32.14
N GLY A 108 15.91 -2.65 31.70
CA GLY A 108 14.68 -2.14 32.33
C GLY A 108 14.54 -2.56 33.80
N VAL A 109 14.84 -3.83 34.12
CA VAL A 109 14.82 -4.32 35.51
C VAL A 109 15.92 -3.66 36.36
N PHE A 110 17.08 -3.37 35.76
CA PHE A 110 18.12 -2.62 36.46
C PHE A 110 17.68 -1.19 36.74
N LEU A 111 17.16 -0.48 35.75
CA LEU A 111 16.67 0.90 35.92
C LEU A 111 15.61 1.01 37.03
N ASP A 112 14.63 0.09 37.08
CA ASP A 112 13.61 0.06 38.14
C ASP A 112 14.23 -0.14 39.54
N LYS A 113 15.23 -1.02 39.65
CA LYS A 113 15.96 -1.21 40.92
C LYS A 113 16.74 0.03 41.31
N THR A 114 17.43 0.66 40.38
CA THR A 114 18.21 1.88 40.65
C THR A 114 17.31 3.04 41.04
N GLN A 115 16.13 3.17 40.41
CA GLN A 115 15.12 4.18 40.75
C GLN A 115 14.62 4.00 42.19
N LYS A 116 14.34 2.76 42.62
CA LYS A 116 13.91 2.47 44.00
C LYS A 116 14.99 2.82 45.03
N VAL A 117 16.25 2.53 44.73
CA VAL A 117 17.38 2.91 45.60
C VAL A 117 17.52 4.43 45.66
N LEU A 118 17.45 5.12 44.52
CA LEU A 118 17.50 6.59 44.47
C LEU A 118 16.38 7.24 45.29
N LEU A 119 15.15 6.73 45.19
CA LEU A 119 14.02 7.21 45.99
C LEU A 119 14.24 7.00 47.49
N LYS A 120 14.87 5.87 47.89
CA LYS A 120 15.21 5.61 49.29
C LYS A 120 16.24 6.60 49.81
N GLU A 121 17.33 6.80 49.07
CA GLU A 121 18.38 7.76 49.42
C GLU A 121 17.82 9.19 49.49
N GLN A 122 16.95 9.57 48.55
CA GLN A 122 16.29 10.88 48.56
C GLN A 122 15.46 11.09 49.83
N MET A 123 14.67 10.09 50.25
CA MET A 123 13.90 10.16 51.50
C MET A 123 14.80 10.25 52.74
N GLU A 124 15.97 9.59 52.75
CA GLU A 124 16.94 9.70 53.85
C GLU A 124 17.56 11.10 53.92
N ILE A 125 17.89 11.70 52.77
CA ILE A 125 18.37 13.08 52.67
C ILE A 125 17.31 14.07 53.15
N ASP A 126 16.05 13.91 52.74
CA ASP A 126 14.95 14.79 53.16
C ASP A 126 14.70 14.68 54.68
N MET A 127 14.80 13.48 55.26
CA MET A 127 14.71 13.28 56.71
C MET A 127 15.87 13.97 57.43
N LEU A 128 17.10 13.84 56.93
CA LEU A 128 18.26 14.52 57.49
C LEU A 128 18.12 16.04 57.41
N ASN A 129 17.62 16.55 56.28
CA ASN A 129 17.39 17.98 56.07
C ASN A 129 16.29 18.50 57.02
N SER A 130 15.21 17.74 57.21
CA SER A 130 14.17 18.06 58.20
C SER A 130 14.72 18.12 59.62
N ARG A 131 15.55 17.14 60.03
CA ARG A 131 16.21 17.15 61.34
C ARG A 131 17.16 18.33 61.50
N MET A 132 17.93 18.64 60.46
CA MET A 132 18.85 19.78 60.44
C MET A 132 18.11 21.10 60.58
N ASN A 133 16.97 21.27 59.88
CA ASN A 133 16.11 22.44 60.02
C ASN A 133 15.50 22.55 61.42
N SER A 134 15.01 21.45 62.02
CA SER A 134 14.53 21.47 63.40
C SER A 134 15.64 21.84 64.40
N ILE A 135 16.85 21.33 64.20
CA ILE A 135 18.01 21.72 65.03
C ILE A 135 18.33 23.21 64.83
N PHE A 136 18.26 23.71 63.60
CA PHE A 136 18.49 25.12 63.28
C PHE A 136 17.44 26.04 63.93
N GLU A 137 16.16 25.65 63.91
CA GLU A 137 15.08 26.36 64.61
C GLU A 137 15.30 26.38 66.14
N LEU A 138 15.76 25.27 66.73
CA LEU A 138 16.05 25.19 68.17
C LEU A 138 17.30 25.97 68.57
N LEU A 139 18.29 26.06 67.67
CA LEU A 139 19.51 26.85 67.85
C LEU A 139 19.28 28.34 67.59
N GLN A 140 18.16 28.73 67.01
CA GLN A 140 17.82 30.12 66.79
C GLN A 140 17.36 30.72 68.13
N PRO A 141 18.19 31.53 68.81
CA PRO A 141 17.77 32.18 70.04
C PRO A 141 16.63 33.12 69.68
N SER A 142 15.56 33.10 70.48
CA SER A 142 14.43 34.02 70.36
C SER A 142 14.91 35.47 70.30
N GLU A 143 15.12 35.99 69.10
CA GLU A 143 15.04 37.41 68.79
C GLU A 143 14.19 37.59 67.53
N LYS A 144 13.19 38.46 67.66
CA LYS A 144 12.22 38.78 66.62
C LYS A 144 12.89 39.36 65.37
N SER A 145 12.16 39.24 64.27
CA SER A 145 12.09 40.13 63.09
C SER A 145 12.83 39.68 61.82
N GLY A 146 12.00 39.29 60.85
CA GLY A 146 12.13 39.64 59.43
C GLY A 146 13.39 39.18 58.70
N SER A 147 13.31 38.04 58.01
CA SER A 147 13.72 38.03 56.60
C SER A 147 13.13 36.82 55.88
N LYS A 148 12.18 37.11 54.98
CA LYS A 148 11.86 36.24 53.85
C LYS A 148 13.12 36.11 52.99
N SER A 149 13.65 34.92 52.81
CA SER A 149 14.20 34.52 51.50
C SER A 149 14.21 33.01 51.37
N HIS A 150 13.00 32.45 51.23
CA HIS A 150 12.76 31.11 50.72
C HIS A 150 12.80 31.19 49.18
N ARG A 151 14.01 31.16 48.62
CA ARG A 151 14.36 31.10 47.19
C ARG A 151 15.76 30.50 47.16
N ASP A 152 16.11 29.41 46.49
CA ASP A 152 15.51 28.64 45.42
C ASP A 152 16.13 27.23 45.53
N PHE A 153 15.34 26.18 45.77
CA PHE A 153 15.85 24.81 45.61
C PHE A 153 14.85 23.81 45.02
N TYR A 154 13.67 24.28 44.64
CA TYR A 154 12.75 23.53 43.77
C TYR A 154 13.05 23.86 42.31
N ASN A 155 14.17 23.37 41.77
CA ASN A 155 14.38 23.44 40.32
C ASN A 155 15.12 22.23 39.75
N PHE A 156 15.07 21.08 40.43
CA PHE A 156 15.60 19.83 39.89
C PHE A 156 14.52 18.86 39.39
N ASP A 157 13.24 19.15 39.64
CA ASP A 157 12.14 18.23 39.30
C ASP A 157 11.53 18.48 37.89
N SER A 158 11.84 19.61 37.24
CA SER A 158 11.24 19.99 35.95
C SER A 158 12.01 19.52 34.71
N SER A 159 13.23 18.99 34.87
CA SER A 159 14.09 18.57 33.75
C SER A 159 13.96 17.08 33.39
N LEU A 160 13.33 16.25 34.23
CA LEU A 160 13.20 14.81 34.00
C LEU A 160 11.84 14.38 33.44
N GLN A 161 10.83 15.25 33.44
CA GLN A 161 9.48 14.91 32.95
C GLN A 161 9.22 15.31 31.48
N LYS A 162 10.20 15.92 30.79
CA LYS A 162 10.02 16.48 29.43
C LYS A 162 10.70 15.72 28.30
N THR A 163 11.24 14.52 28.56
CA THR A 163 11.94 13.69 27.56
C THR A 163 11.27 12.35 27.27
N GLU A 164 9.97 12.21 27.55
CA GLU A 164 9.17 11.11 27.00
C GLU A 164 8.04 11.67 26.11
N PHE A 165 8.02 11.16 24.87
CA PHE A 165 7.04 11.35 23.78
C PHE A 165 7.08 12.68 23.01
N ILE A 166 7.92 12.72 21.97
CA ILE A 166 7.58 12.80 20.52
C ILE A 166 8.71 12.11 19.73
#